data_AF-A0A819G514-F1
#
_entry.id   AF-A0A819G514-F1
#
_cell.length_a   1.000
_cell.length_b   1.000
_cell.length_c   1.000
_cell.angle_alpha   90.00
_cell.angle_beta   90.00
_cell.angle_gamma   90.00
#
_symmetry.space_group_name_H-M   'P 1'
#
loop_
_entity.id
_entity.type
_entity.pdbx_description
1 polymer ?
#
loop_
_entity_poly.entity_id
_entity_poly.type
_entity_poly.pdbx_seq_one_letter_code
_entity_poly.pdbx_strand_id
1 'polypeptide(L)'
;MEEFRRPIFKLIYNSSSQGSCTSKLIPDHVDLDCLPSTLTSAQTDQIDSLQQLKVTTSTGIDVSVSAQGWGSLSALSFSYGYSNHTTHMIDNIVKQSSTMFFSLAKVSYVKLSMFELTLSLSDKFIYVIENMPCCTYNSSVQRYVYDFIIDYFGYAYIYEIMLGGIAQDLMSVRTRDVTQLESETIKKSSIKGIYRHWGLIFLIVLQ
;
A
#
# COMPACT_ATOMS: atom_id res chain seq x y z
N MET A 1 12.70 3.85 0.87
CA MET A 1 11.83 3.95 2.07
C MET A 1 11.35 5.40 2.22
N GLU A 2 10.76 5.98 1.18
CA GLU A 2 10.25 7.38 1.20
C GLU A 2 8.72 7.46 1.36
N GLU A 3 8.06 6.32 1.53
CA GLU A 3 6.60 6.20 1.42
C GLU A 3 5.85 6.25 2.77
N PHE A 4 6.52 5.94 3.89
CA PHE A 4 5.93 6.09 5.22
C PHE A 4 6.18 7.49 5.77
N ARG A 5 5.09 8.21 6.09
CA ARG A 5 5.15 9.51 6.74
C ARG A 5 5.46 9.40 8.23
N ARG A 6 5.73 10.54 8.87
CA ARG A 6 6.13 10.58 10.28
C ARG A 6 4.99 10.11 11.18
N PRO A 7 5.29 9.45 12.32
CA PRO A 7 4.27 8.91 13.21
C PRO A 7 3.45 10.03 13.86
N ILE A 8 2.12 9.88 13.82
CA ILE A 8 1.19 10.77 14.52
C ILE A 8 1.11 10.41 16.01
N PHE A 9 1.16 9.11 16.33
CA PHE A 9 1.09 8.59 17.70
C PHE A 9 2.48 8.35 18.29
N LYS A 10 2.55 8.45 19.62
CA LYS A 10 3.73 8.10 20.41
C LYS A 10 3.72 6.60 20.69
N LEU A 11 4.75 5.91 20.22
CA LEU A 11 4.95 4.48 20.47
C LEU A 11 5.92 4.32 21.65
N ILE A 12 5.45 3.67 22.72
CA ILE A 12 6.21 3.48 23.96
C ILE A 12 6.53 1.99 24.10
N TYR A 13 7.78 1.63 24.37
CA TYR A 13 8.24 0.23 24.41
C TYR A 13 8.73 -0.15 25.80
N ASN A 14 7.84 -0.13 26.80
CA ASN A 14 8.23 -0.32 28.19
C ASN A 14 8.20 -1.79 28.63
N SER A 15 7.49 -2.66 27.92
CA SER A 15 7.27 -4.04 28.34
C SER A 15 7.54 -5.05 27.23
N SER A 16 8.03 -6.23 27.62
CA SER A 16 8.16 -7.38 26.72
C SER A 16 6.77 -7.91 26.37
N SER A 17 6.52 -8.22 25.10
CA SER A 17 5.25 -8.79 24.67
C SER A 17 5.02 -10.17 25.32
N GLN A 18 3.96 -10.32 26.10
CA GLN A 18 3.61 -11.59 26.72
C GLN A 18 2.89 -12.49 25.68
N GLY A 19 3.34 -13.74 25.52
CA GLY A 19 2.67 -14.72 24.65
C GLY A 19 2.89 -14.56 23.14
N SER A 20 3.86 -13.77 22.72
CA SER A 20 4.05 -13.42 21.30
C SER A 20 4.88 -14.44 20.50
N CYS A 21 4.59 -14.55 19.21
CA CYS A 21 5.41 -15.23 18.19
C CYS A 21 6.65 -14.43 17.78
N THR A 22 6.92 -13.28 18.40
CA THR A 22 8.17 -12.54 18.24
C THR A 22 8.89 -12.38 19.58
N SER A 23 10.22 -12.36 19.51
CA SER A 23 11.09 -12.00 20.64
C SER A 23 11.37 -10.49 20.70
N LYS A 24 10.81 -9.70 19.78
CA LYS A 24 10.99 -8.26 19.71
C LYS A 24 10.00 -7.52 20.62
N LEU A 25 10.42 -6.33 21.08
CA LEU A 25 9.53 -5.42 21.79
C LEU A 25 8.41 -4.94 20.88
N ILE A 26 7.22 -4.83 21.45
CA ILE A 26 6.00 -4.30 20.82
C ILE A 26 5.62 -3.06 21.61
N PRO A 27 5.15 -1.98 20.96
CA PRO A 27 4.70 -0.82 21.70
C PRO A 27 3.53 -1.17 22.62
N ASP A 28 3.45 -0.51 23.77
CA ASP A 28 2.29 -0.55 24.64
C ASP A 28 1.04 -0.11 23.84
N HIS A 29 -0.12 -0.72 24.13
CA HIS A 29 -1.39 -0.48 23.43
C HIS A 29 -1.43 -0.87 21.94
N VAL A 30 -0.49 -1.71 21.52
CA VAL A 30 -0.52 -2.39 20.23
C VAL A 30 -0.71 -3.89 20.46
N ASP A 31 -1.80 -4.42 19.93
CA ASP A 31 -2.08 -5.84 19.94
C ASP A 31 -1.27 -6.52 18.85
N LEU A 32 -0.75 -7.71 19.18
CA LEU A 32 -0.10 -8.58 18.23
C LEU A 32 -0.84 -9.89 18.12
N ASP A 33 -1.29 -10.19 16.91
CA ASP A 33 -1.90 -11.45 16.54
C ASP A 33 -0.92 -12.27 15.71
N CYS A 34 -0.63 -13.47 16.20
CA CYS A 34 0.20 -14.44 15.50
C CYS A 34 -0.67 -15.24 14.54
N LEU A 35 -0.45 -15.02 13.25
CA LEU A 35 -1.19 -15.73 12.22
C LEU A 35 -0.50 -17.06 11.94
N PRO A 36 -1.24 -18.15 11.74
CA PRO A 36 -0.66 -19.35 11.15
C PRO A 36 -0.08 -18.94 9.80
N SER A 37 1.20 -19.22 9.55
CA SER A 37 2.00 -18.79 8.37
C SER A 37 1.50 -19.32 7.02
N THR A 38 0.22 -19.69 6.93
CA THR A 38 -0.46 -20.34 5.81
C THR A 38 -1.41 -19.42 5.07
N LEU A 39 -1.63 -18.17 5.50
CA LEU A 39 -2.44 -17.24 4.71
C LEU A 39 -1.66 -16.80 3.47
N THR A 40 -1.70 -17.65 2.46
CA THR A 40 -1.15 -17.42 1.12
C THR A 40 -2.31 -16.95 0.25
N SER A 41 -2.42 -15.64 0.03
CA SER A 41 -3.29 -15.14 -1.05
C SER A 41 -2.45 -14.99 -2.30
N ALA A 42 -2.80 -15.74 -3.34
CA ALA A 42 -2.20 -15.64 -4.66
C ALA A 42 -3.28 -15.17 -5.64
N GLN A 43 -3.07 -14.00 -6.23
CA GLN A 43 -3.96 -13.41 -7.22
C GLN A 43 -3.14 -13.06 -8.46
N THR A 44 -3.72 -13.27 -9.64
CA THR A 44 -3.15 -12.78 -10.89
C THR A 44 -4.18 -11.93 -11.59
N ASP A 45 -3.84 -10.67 -11.80
CA ASP A 45 -4.69 -9.69 -12.48
C ASP A 45 -4.14 -9.40 -13.87
N GLN A 46 -5.05 -9.31 -14.83
CA GLN A 46 -4.75 -8.77 -16.15
C GLN A 46 -4.95 -7.26 -16.12
N ILE A 47 -3.94 -6.52 -16.57
CA ILE A 47 -3.89 -5.07 -16.61
C ILE A 47 -3.71 -4.65 -18.08
N ASP A 48 -4.80 -4.19 -18.68
CA ASP A 48 -4.88 -3.65 -20.04
C ASP A 48 -5.10 -2.13 -20.06
N SER A 49 -5.38 -1.53 -18.90
CA SER A 49 -5.78 -0.14 -18.78
C SER A 49 -5.24 0.52 -17.52
N LEU A 50 -5.12 1.84 -17.56
CA LEU A 50 -4.66 2.63 -16.40
C LEU A 50 -5.61 2.51 -15.20
N GLN A 51 -6.90 2.27 -15.44
CA GLN A 51 -7.88 2.07 -14.38
C GLN A 51 -7.64 0.73 -13.65
N GLN A 52 -7.40 -0.35 -14.38
CA GLN A 52 -7.04 -1.64 -13.78
C GLN A 52 -5.70 -1.54 -13.04
N LEU A 53 -4.72 -0.83 -13.61
CA LEU A 53 -3.45 -0.57 -12.94
C LEU A 53 -3.66 0.12 -11.59
N LYS A 54 -4.53 1.14 -11.54
CA LYS A 54 -4.89 1.86 -10.31
C LYS A 54 -5.52 0.93 -9.28
N VAL A 55 -6.44 0.06 -9.69
CA VAL A 55 -7.09 -0.89 -8.78
C VAL A 55 -6.09 -1.91 -8.25
N THR A 56 -5.32 -2.56 -9.13
CA THR A 56 -4.36 -3.62 -8.75
C THR A 56 -3.18 -3.11 -7.90
N THR A 57 -2.77 -1.86 -8.08
CA THR A 57 -1.73 -1.25 -7.22
C THR A 57 -2.28 -0.77 -5.88
N SER A 58 -3.59 -0.56 -5.77
CA SER A 58 -4.26 -0.24 -4.51
C SER A 58 -4.65 -1.47 -3.68
N THR A 59 -4.59 -2.68 -4.25
CA THR A 59 -4.96 -3.94 -3.56
C THR A 59 -4.00 -4.27 -2.42
N GLY A 60 -4.40 -3.91 -1.19
CA GLY A 60 -3.60 -4.02 0.02
C GLY A 60 -3.46 -2.71 0.80
N ILE A 61 -4.39 -1.78 0.60
CA ILE A 61 -4.64 -0.67 1.51
C ILE A 61 -6.16 -0.62 1.70
N ASP A 62 -6.64 -0.99 2.89
CA ASP A 62 -8.04 -0.82 3.25
C ASP A 62 -8.21 0.47 4.06
N VAL A 63 -9.24 1.24 3.72
CA VAL A 63 -9.56 2.51 4.37
C VAL A 63 -10.72 2.28 5.33
N SER A 64 -10.54 2.70 6.59
CA SER A 64 -11.54 2.51 7.64
C SER A 64 -12.89 3.14 7.27
N VAL A 65 -13.98 2.53 7.76
CA VAL A 65 -15.36 2.90 7.42
C VAL A 65 -15.70 4.36 7.74
N SER A 66 -15.05 4.94 8.75
CA SER A 66 -15.21 6.35 9.12
C SER A 66 -14.71 7.34 8.05
N ALA A 67 -13.81 6.92 7.17
CA ALA A 67 -13.31 7.71 6.06
C ALA A 67 -14.13 7.52 4.75
N GLN A 68 -15.06 6.56 4.70
CA GLN A 68 -15.88 6.27 3.51
C GLN A 68 -16.95 7.35 3.23
N GLY A 69 -17.33 8.14 4.25
CA GLY A 69 -18.29 9.25 4.10
C GLY A 69 -17.74 10.47 3.36
N TRP A 70 -16.42 10.54 3.16
CA TRP A 70 -15.73 11.58 2.42
C TRP A 70 -15.60 11.10 0.97
N GLY A 71 -16.74 11.13 0.25
CA GLY A 71 -16.89 10.58 -1.08
C GLY A 71 -15.69 10.90 -1.97
N SER A 72 -15.02 9.86 -2.47
CA SER A 72 -13.94 10.01 -3.44
C SER A 72 -12.85 11.00 -2.98
N LEU A 73 -12.07 10.63 -1.96
CA LEU A 73 -10.63 10.91 -2.04
C LEU A 73 -10.14 10.21 -3.32
N SER A 74 -10.27 10.88 -4.46
CA SER A 74 -9.89 10.42 -5.81
C SER A 74 -8.40 10.04 -5.92
N ALA A 75 -7.68 10.22 -4.82
CA ALA A 75 -6.28 10.07 -4.59
C ALA A 75 -6.08 9.79 -3.07
N LEU A 76 -6.05 8.55 -2.58
CA LEU A 76 -4.78 7.82 -2.52
C LEU A 76 -4.02 7.98 -3.84
N SER A 77 -3.50 9.17 -4.12
CA SER A 77 -2.70 9.44 -5.30
C SER A 77 -1.40 8.72 -5.02
N PHE A 78 -1.40 7.44 -5.38
CA PHE A 78 -0.28 6.52 -5.44
C PHE A 78 0.84 6.85 -4.45
N SER A 79 0.93 6.09 -3.35
CA SER A 79 2.19 5.96 -2.60
C SER A 79 3.36 5.57 -3.53
N TYR A 80 3.05 4.87 -4.63
CA TYR A 80 3.93 4.73 -5.79
C TYR A 80 3.94 5.99 -6.67
N GLY A 81 4.15 7.18 -6.11
CA GLY A 81 4.35 8.39 -6.89
C GLY A 81 5.47 8.14 -7.89
N TYR A 82 5.14 8.04 -9.18
CA TYR A 82 6.08 7.83 -10.29
C TYR A 82 7.30 6.96 -9.96
N SER A 83 7.11 5.83 -9.27
CA SER A 83 8.22 4.88 -9.14
C SER A 83 8.64 4.48 -10.55
N ASN A 84 9.94 4.25 -10.79
CA ASN A 84 10.41 3.80 -12.10
C ASN A 84 9.62 2.57 -12.59
N HIS A 85 9.16 1.73 -11.66
CA HIS A 85 8.35 0.55 -11.95
C HIS A 85 6.95 0.92 -12.46
N THR A 86 6.24 1.80 -11.78
CA THR A 86 4.90 2.26 -12.19
C THR A 86 4.95 3.02 -13.51
N THR A 87 5.99 3.85 -13.72
CA THR A 87 6.22 4.55 -14.99
C THR A 87 6.45 3.57 -16.13
N HIS A 88 7.25 2.53 -15.92
CA HIS A 88 7.48 1.47 -16.89
C HIS A 88 6.19 0.69 -17.21
N MET A 89 5.36 0.42 -16.21
CA MET A 89 4.04 -0.21 -16.40
C MET A 89 3.11 0.66 -17.26
N ILE A 90 3.04 1.96 -16.98
CA ILE A 90 2.25 2.92 -17.78
C ILE A 90 2.75 2.95 -19.22
N ASP A 91 4.07 3.02 -19.41
CA ASP A 91 4.68 3.04 -20.73
C ASP A 91 4.38 1.76 -21.53
N ASN A 92 4.36 0.59 -20.89
CA ASN A 92 4.02 -0.66 -21.56
C ASN A 92 2.55 -0.72 -21.99
N ILE A 93 1.62 -0.20 -21.16
CA ILE A 93 0.19 -0.13 -21.50
C ILE A 93 -0.03 0.87 -22.64
N VAL A 94 0.44 2.12 -22.45
CA VAL A 94 0.07 3.25 -23.30
C VAL A 94 0.91 3.32 -24.57
N LYS A 95 2.24 3.12 -24.46
CA LYS A 95 3.17 3.31 -25.59
C LYS A 95 3.41 2.01 -26.37
N GLN A 96 3.42 0.86 -25.70
CA GLN A 96 3.79 -0.42 -26.31
C GLN A 96 2.59 -1.33 -26.62
N SER A 97 1.35 -0.88 -26.35
CA SER A 97 0.12 -1.68 -26.55
C SER A 97 0.29 -3.11 -26.05
N SER A 98 0.77 -3.22 -24.81
CA SER A 98 1.04 -4.50 -24.14
C SER A 98 0.11 -4.68 -22.97
N THR A 99 -0.43 -5.87 -22.87
CA THR A 99 -1.19 -6.34 -21.71
C THR A 99 -0.21 -6.86 -20.67
N MET A 100 -0.41 -6.46 -19.43
CA MET A 100 0.42 -6.95 -18.33
C MET A 100 -0.36 -7.93 -17.47
N PHE A 101 0.31 -8.99 -17.03
CA PHE A 101 -0.19 -9.90 -16.01
C PHE A 101 0.60 -9.61 -14.74
N PHE A 102 -0.10 -9.24 -13.68
CA PHE A 102 0.46 -8.97 -12.38
C PHE A 102 0.05 -10.07 -11.41
N SER A 103 1.00 -10.89 -10.99
CA SER A 103 0.80 -11.92 -9.99
C SER A 103 1.32 -11.45 -8.64
N LEU A 104 0.46 -11.51 -7.63
CA LEU A 104 0.74 -11.10 -6.27
C LEU A 104 0.52 -12.28 -5.33
N ALA A 105 1.58 -12.69 -4.64
CA ALA A 105 1.51 -13.67 -3.57
C ALA A 105 1.86 -12.99 -2.24
N LYS A 106 0.94 -12.99 -1.29
CA LYS A 106 1.16 -12.45 0.06
C LYS A 106 1.22 -13.59 1.05
N VAL A 107 2.23 -13.59 1.91
CA VAL A 107 2.37 -14.50 3.06
C VAL A 107 2.45 -13.66 4.30
N SER A 108 1.44 -13.73 5.16
CA SER A 108 1.44 -12.97 6.43
C SER A 108 1.63 -13.91 7.61
N TYR A 109 2.37 -13.47 8.62
CA TYR A 109 2.64 -14.26 9.83
C TYR A 109 2.36 -13.49 11.12
N VAL A 110 2.33 -12.16 11.08
CA VAL A 110 1.98 -11.32 12.23
C VAL A 110 1.05 -10.21 11.77
N LYS A 111 0.05 -9.93 12.59
CA LYS A 111 -0.78 -8.73 12.50
C LYS A 111 -0.54 -7.87 13.72
N LEU A 112 -0.35 -6.57 13.52
CA LEU A 112 -0.26 -5.58 14.59
C LEU A 112 -1.43 -4.61 14.46
N SER A 113 -2.15 -4.41 15.55
CA SER A 113 -3.35 -3.56 15.59
C SER A 113 -3.20 -2.53 16.71
N MET A 114 -3.39 -1.25 16.39
CA MET A 114 -3.29 -0.16 17.35
C MET A 114 -4.65 0.16 17.96
N PHE A 115 -4.73 0.30 19.29
CA PHE A 115 -5.90 0.89 19.93
C PHE A 115 -5.75 2.40 20.03
N GLU A 116 -6.33 3.12 19.06
CA GLU A 116 -6.18 4.58 18.93
C GLU A 116 -6.58 5.36 20.18
N LEU A 117 -7.67 4.95 20.85
CA LEU A 117 -8.23 5.64 22.02
C LEU A 117 -7.33 5.63 23.25
N THR A 118 -6.35 4.73 23.30
CA THR A 118 -5.42 4.59 24.43
C THR A 118 -4.04 5.16 24.13
N LEU A 119 -3.77 5.55 22.88
CA LEU A 119 -2.48 6.07 22.45
C LEU A 119 -2.42 7.59 22.59
N SER A 120 -1.27 8.07 23.07
CA SER A 120 -0.97 9.50 23.11
C SER A 120 -0.46 9.98 21.74
N LEU A 121 -0.79 11.22 21.38
CA LEU A 121 -0.20 11.87 20.21
C LEU A 121 1.32 12.06 20.42
N SER A 122 2.06 12.06 19.32
CA SER A 122 3.49 12.34 19.33
C SER A 122 3.73 13.81 19.66
N ASP A 123 4.81 14.08 20.41
CA ASP A 123 5.17 15.44 20.83
C ASP A 123 5.31 16.39 19.62
N LYS A 124 5.76 15.88 18.47
CA LYS A 124 5.87 16.63 17.21
C LYS A 124 4.51 16.98 16.61
N PHE A 125 3.57 16.04 16.63
CA PHE A 125 2.23 16.28 16.10
C PHE A 125 1.47 17.28 16.99
N ILE A 126 1.58 17.11 18.33
CA ILE A 126 1.05 18.06 19.31
C ILE A 126 1.58 19.47 19.02
N TYR A 127 2.90 19.61 18.88
CA TYR A 127 3.52 20.90 18.58
C TYR A 127 2.95 21.56 17.31
N VAL A 128 2.76 20.79 16.23
CA VAL A 128 2.22 21.33 14.97
C VAL A 128 0.77 21.77 15.12
N ILE A 129 -0.04 21.04 15.86
CA ILE A 129 -1.44 21.40 16.14
C ILE A 129 -1.52 22.65 17.04
N GLU A 130 -0.70 22.73 18.08
CA GLU A 130 -0.66 23.88 19.00
C GLU A 130 -0.21 25.18 18.30
N ASN A 131 0.66 25.07 17.30
CA ASN A 131 1.13 26.21 16.51
C ASN A 131 0.26 26.50 15.26
N MET A 132 -0.86 25.79 15.09
CA MET A 132 -1.71 25.98 13.93
C MET A 132 -2.34 27.39 13.93
N PRO A 133 -2.24 28.15 12.82
CA PRO A 133 -2.87 29.47 12.74
C PRO A 133 -4.39 29.34 12.91
N CYS A 134 -4.97 30.16 13.80
CA CYS A 134 -6.37 30.01 14.22
C CYS A 134 -7.37 30.84 13.40
N CYS A 135 -8.64 30.64 13.77
CA CYS A 135 -9.72 31.63 13.76
C CYS A 135 -10.48 31.86 12.44
N THR A 136 -9.84 31.76 11.27
CA THR A 136 -10.56 31.71 10.00
C THR A 136 -9.77 30.92 8.98
N TYR A 137 -10.40 29.93 8.34
CA TYR A 137 -9.75 29.19 7.25
C TYR A 137 -9.45 30.16 6.10
N ASN A 138 -8.16 30.43 5.91
CA ASN A 138 -7.64 31.31 4.87
C ASN A 138 -6.47 30.62 4.14
N SER A 139 -5.91 31.27 3.12
CA SER A 139 -4.79 30.72 2.34
C SER A 139 -3.55 30.41 3.18
N SER A 140 -3.30 31.15 4.27
CA SER A 140 -2.19 30.90 5.20
C SER A 140 -2.43 29.64 6.03
N VAL A 141 -3.65 29.45 6.55
CA VAL A 141 -4.05 28.24 7.27
C VAL A 141 -3.96 27.03 6.32
N GLN A 142 -4.49 27.17 5.10
CA GLN A 142 -4.44 26.12 4.09
C GLN A 142 -2.99 25.72 3.80
N ARG A 143 -2.10 26.69 3.52
CA ARG A 143 -0.68 26.40 3.29
C ARG A 143 -0.03 25.71 4.50
N TYR A 144 -0.32 26.17 5.71
CA TYR A 144 0.18 25.53 6.92
C TYR A 144 -0.25 24.06 7.02
N VAL A 145 -1.53 23.77 6.78
CA VAL A 145 -2.04 22.39 6.77
C VAL A 145 -1.33 21.55 5.71
N TYR A 146 -1.16 22.07 4.49
CA TYR A 146 -0.46 21.31 3.44
C TYR A 146 1.00 21.03 3.80
N ASP A 147 1.75 22.06 4.19
CA ASP A 147 3.20 21.97 4.37
C ASP A 147 3.59 21.22 5.66
N PHE A 148 2.85 21.43 6.76
CA PHE A 148 3.24 20.91 8.07
C PHE A 148 2.42 19.72 8.55
N ILE A 149 1.21 19.52 8.03
CA ILE A 149 0.37 18.37 8.40
C ILE A 149 0.43 17.32 7.29
N ILE A 150 0.01 17.67 6.08
CA ILE A 150 -0.14 16.70 4.99
C ILE A 150 1.21 16.22 4.46
N ASP A 151 2.16 17.12 4.19
CA ASP A 151 3.45 16.70 3.63
C ASP A 151 4.31 15.95 4.67
N TYR A 152 4.25 16.38 5.94
CA TYR A 152 5.09 15.82 7.00
C TYR A 152 4.52 14.55 7.64
N PHE A 153 3.23 14.53 7.98
CA PHE A 153 2.56 13.41 8.67
C PHE A 153 1.68 12.57 7.75
N GLY A 154 1.35 13.07 6.56
CA GLY A 154 0.42 12.42 5.64
C GLY A 154 -1.03 12.81 5.89
N TYR A 155 -1.88 12.41 4.95
CA TYR A 155 -3.34 12.58 5.03
C TYR A 155 -4.02 11.45 5.81
N ALA A 156 -3.29 10.36 6.09
CA ALA A 156 -3.77 9.18 6.81
C ALA A 156 -2.63 8.61 7.66
N TYR A 157 -3.01 7.83 8.67
CA TYR A 157 -2.08 7.05 9.48
C TYR A 157 -2.47 5.58 9.42
N ILE A 158 -1.56 4.75 9.92
CA ILE A 158 -1.69 3.29 9.94
C ILE A 158 -2.21 2.90 11.30
N TYR A 159 -3.38 2.26 11.35
CA TYR A 159 -3.94 1.69 12.57
C TYR A 159 -3.73 0.18 12.67
N GLU A 160 -3.54 -0.50 11.53
CA GLU A 160 -3.30 -1.94 11.45
C GLU A 160 -2.24 -2.23 10.39
N ILE A 161 -1.37 -3.22 10.65
CA ILE A 161 -0.31 -3.62 9.73
C ILE A 161 -0.07 -5.12 9.78
N MET A 162 0.09 -5.70 8.59
CA MET A 162 0.33 -7.12 8.38
C MET A 162 1.80 -7.33 8.01
N LEU A 163 2.53 -7.96 8.91
CA LEU A 163 3.94 -8.31 8.69
C LEU A 163 4.03 -9.68 8.00
N GLY A 164 4.82 -9.70 6.94
CA GLY A 164 4.80 -10.78 5.98
C GLY A 164 5.89 -10.67 4.92
N GLY A 165 5.83 -11.59 3.97
CA GLY A 165 6.52 -11.50 2.70
C GLY A 165 5.50 -11.25 1.58
N ILE A 166 5.89 -10.41 0.62
CA ILE A 166 5.17 -10.28 -0.64
C ILE A 166 6.09 -10.76 -1.75
N ALA A 167 5.60 -11.63 -2.62
CA ALA A 167 6.20 -11.92 -3.91
C ALA A 167 5.32 -11.32 -5.01
N GLN A 168 5.95 -10.62 -5.95
CA GLN A 168 5.29 -9.99 -7.08
C GLN A 168 5.98 -10.46 -8.36
N ASP A 169 5.19 -10.85 -9.36
CA ASP A 169 5.66 -11.12 -10.71
C ASP A 169 4.90 -10.23 -11.68
N LEU A 170 5.63 -9.62 -12.60
CA LEU A 170 5.07 -8.78 -13.64
C LEU A 170 5.52 -9.33 -14.99
N MET A 171 4.55 -9.80 -15.76
CA MET A 171 4.76 -10.29 -17.11
C MET A 171 4.09 -9.37 -18.11
N SER A 172 4.82 -8.93 -19.13
CA SER A 172 4.27 -8.11 -20.21
C SER A 172 4.19 -8.94 -21.49
N VAL A 173 3.03 -8.91 -22.13
CA VAL A 173 2.75 -9.58 -23.40
C VAL A 173 2.10 -8.59 -24.35
N ARG A 174 2.44 -8.62 -25.62
CA ARG A 174 1.78 -7.73 -26.60
C ARG A 174 0.27 -8.05 -26.62
N THR A 175 -0.57 -7.02 -26.60
CA THR A 175 -2.03 -7.21 -26.52
C THR A 175 -2.58 -8.08 -27.66
N ARG A 176 -2.03 -7.91 -28.87
CA ARG A 176 -2.41 -8.74 -30.03
C ARG A 176 -2.16 -10.24 -29.81
N ASP A 177 -1.06 -10.59 -29.12
CA ASP A 177 -0.68 -11.98 -28.88
C ASP A 177 -1.60 -12.58 -27.79
N VAL A 178 -2.03 -11.76 -26.81
CA VAL A 178 -3.06 -12.15 -25.83
C VAL A 178 -4.41 -12.41 -26.50
N THR A 179 -4.88 -11.51 -27.37
CA THR A 179 -6.15 -11.72 -28.10
C THR A 179 -6.11 -12.94 -29.01
N GLN A 180 -4.94 -13.20 -29.62
CA GLN A 180 -4.73 -14.41 -30.40
C GLN A 180 -4.80 -15.64 -29.50
N LEU A 181 -4.16 -15.62 -28.33
CA LEU A 181 -4.21 -16.71 -27.36
C LEU A 181 -5.60 -16.93 -26.79
N GLU A 182 -6.39 -15.91 -26.48
CA GLU A 182 -7.79 -16.07 -26.06
C GLU A 182 -8.61 -16.75 -27.15
N SER A 183 -8.39 -16.36 -28.42
CA SER A 183 -9.03 -17.01 -29.58
C SER A 183 -8.52 -18.43 -29.84
N GLU A 184 -7.25 -18.72 -29.51
CA GLU A 184 -6.59 -20.03 -29.65
C GLU A 184 -6.69 -20.90 -28.39
N THR A 185 -7.16 -20.41 -27.24
CA THR A 185 -7.44 -21.25 -26.07
C THR A 185 -8.66 -22.14 -26.36
N ILE A 186 -9.47 -21.78 -27.37
CA ILE A 186 -10.46 -22.66 -28.01
C ILE A 186 -9.79 -23.69 -28.96
N LYS A 187 -8.52 -23.50 -29.38
CA LYS A 187 -7.74 -24.38 -30.29
C LYS A 187 -6.21 -24.34 -30.03
N LYS A 188 -5.73 -25.03 -28.99
CA LYS A 188 -4.34 -25.49 -28.71
C LYS A 188 -3.12 -24.75 -29.36
N SER A 189 -2.34 -24.10 -28.48
CA SER A 189 -0.86 -24.14 -28.30
C SER A 189 0.10 -23.14 -28.98
N SER A 190 1.10 -22.75 -28.14
CA SER A 190 2.51 -22.39 -28.42
C SER A 190 2.87 -20.90 -28.47
N ILE A 191 3.57 -20.40 -27.43
CA ILE A 191 4.06 -19.01 -27.34
C ILE A 191 5.59 -18.98 -27.34
N LYS A 192 6.15 -18.18 -28.25
CA LYS A 192 7.53 -17.67 -28.21
C LYS A 192 7.50 -16.20 -27.80
N GLY A 193 8.27 -15.84 -26.78
CA GLY A 193 8.51 -14.44 -26.38
C GLY A 193 7.88 -14.07 -25.03
N ILE A 194 8.37 -14.67 -23.95
CA ILE A 194 8.03 -14.28 -22.58
C ILE A 194 9.21 -13.50 -22.02
N TYR A 195 8.99 -12.23 -21.66
CA TYR A 195 9.96 -11.45 -20.90
C TYR A 195 9.52 -11.45 -19.43
N ARG A 196 10.35 -12.06 -18.57
CA ARG A 196 10.14 -12.14 -17.12
C ARG A 196 11.08 -11.19 -16.40
N HIS A 197 10.53 -10.32 -15.56
CA HIS A 197 11.31 -9.54 -14.60
C HIS A 197 11.04 -10.04 -13.19
N TRP A 198 12.04 -10.64 -12.56
CA TRP A 198 11.98 -11.03 -11.16
C TRP A 198 12.32 -9.82 -10.28
N GLY A 199 11.34 -9.32 -9.54
CA GLY A 199 11.53 -8.29 -8.51
C GLY A 199 11.15 -8.85 -7.14
N LEU A 200 12.14 -9.16 -6.31
CA LEU A 200 11.91 -9.55 -4.91
C LEU A 200 11.85 -8.26 -4.08
N ILE A 201 10.64 -7.74 -3.86
CA ILE A 201 10.43 -6.54 -3.06
C ILE A 201 9.87 -6.97 -1.70
N PHE A 202 10.65 -6.76 -0.64
CA PHE A 202 10.13 -6.81 0.73
C PHE A 202 9.19 -5.62 0.93
N LEU A 203 7.89 -5.84 0.74
CA LEU A 203 6.84 -4.87 1.02
C LEU A 203 6.08 -5.29 2.28
N ILE A 204 5.86 -4.32 3.15
CA ILE A 204 5.02 -4.45 4.33
C ILE A 204 3.57 -4.29 3.85
N VAL A 205 2.72 -5.30 4.08
CA VAL A 205 1.30 -5.22 3.71
C VAL A 205 0.57 -4.45 4.80
N LEU A 206 -0.22 -3.45 4.42
CA LEU A 206 -1.18 -2.81 5.32
C LEU A 206 -2.55 -3.47 5.06
N GLN A 207 -3.25 -3.92 6.09
CA GLN A 207 -4.66 -4.34 5.98
C GLN A 207 -5.44 -3.57 7.03
#